data_AF-A0A534N1V4-F1
#
_entry.id   AF-A0A534N1V4-F1
#
_cell.length_a   1.000
_cell.length_b   1.000
_cell.length_c   1.000
_cell.angle_alpha   90.00
_cell.angle_beta   90.00
_cell.angle_gamma   90.00
#
_symmetry.space_group_name_H-M   'P 1'
#
loop_
_entity.id
_entity.type
_entity.pdbx_description
1 polymer ?
#
loop_
_entity_poly.entity_id
_entity_poly.type
_entity_poly.pdbx_seq_one_letter_code
_entity_poly.pdbx_strand_id
1 'polypeptide(L)'
;FEKEIDRAVVLALFVPLIISSGGNSGSQATSLVIRAMALGELRLRDWFRVIRREFGAGLALGSILGTIGFTRILLWQVFFNTYGQHYLLVGLTVASSLIGVVTFGTLAGSLLPTASAILRGTLL
;
A
#
# COMPACT_ATOMS: atom_id res chain seq x y z
N PHE A 1 17.37 -17.22 -20.46
CA PHE A 1 16.41 -16.10 -20.56
C PHE A 1 14.97 -16.53 -20.32
N GLU A 2 14.52 -17.72 -20.76
CA GLU A 2 13.13 -18.20 -20.52
C GLU A 2 12.72 -18.24 -19.04
N LYS A 3 13.57 -18.73 -18.12
CA LYS A 3 13.27 -18.78 -16.68
C LYS A 3 13.08 -17.40 -16.03
N GLU A 4 13.77 -16.36 -16.51
CA GLU A 4 13.61 -15.00 -15.98
C GLU A 4 12.35 -14.34 -16.56
N ILE A 5 12.02 -14.63 -17.83
CA ILE A 5 10.78 -14.17 -18.46
C ILE A 5 9.57 -14.77 -17.74
N ASP A 6 9.59 -16.07 -17.44
CA ASP A 6 8.50 -16.76 -16.74
C ASP A 6 8.25 -16.20 -15.32
N ARG A 7 9.34 -15.87 -14.60
CA ARG A 7 9.27 -15.17 -13.29
C ARG A 7 8.68 -13.76 -13.42
N ALA A 8 9.09 -13.01 -14.43
CA ALA A 8 8.58 -11.65 -14.65
C ALA A 8 7.08 -11.65 -14.99
N VAL A 9 6.63 -12.62 -15.80
CA VAL A 9 5.20 -12.81 -16.13
C VAL A 9 4.38 -13.11 -14.87
N VAL A 10 4.89 -13.99 -14.01
CA VAL A 10 4.26 -14.30 -12.72
C VAL A 10 4.12 -13.05 -11.83
N LEU A 11 5.16 -12.23 -11.72
CA LEU A 11 5.12 -11.00 -10.91
C LEU A 11 4.16 -9.97 -11.50
N ALA A 12 4.07 -9.90 -12.84
CA ALA A 12 3.15 -9.01 -13.54
C ALA A 12 1.67 -9.29 -13.18
N LEU A 13 1.32 -10.54 -12.85
CA LEU A 13 -0.04 -10.89 -12.40
C LEU A 13 -0.43 -10.21 -11.08
N PHE A 14 0.54 -9.81 -10.25
CA PHE A 14 0.30 -9.13 -8.98
C PHE A 14 0.33 -7.60 -9.11
N VAL A 15 0.78 -7.06 -10.24
CA VAL A 15 0.85 -5.60 -10.47
C VAL A 15 -0.53 -4.93 -10.32
N PRO A 16 -1.64 -5.44 -10.91
CA PRO A 16 -2.95 -4.83 -10.73
C PRO A 16 -3.38 -4.80 -9.26
N LEU A 17 -3.12 -5.87 -8.51
CA LEU A 17 -3.44 -5.98 -7.10
C LEU A 17 -2.64 -4.95 -6.28
N ILE A 18 -1.34 -4.81 -6.55
CA ILE A 18 -0.45 -3.87 -5.86
C ILE A 18 -0.89 -2.43 -6.12
N ILE A 19 -1.12 -2.07 -7.39
CA ILE A 19 -1.56 -0.73 -7.81
C ILE A 19 -2.92 -0.40 -7.19
N SER A 20 -3.89 -1.32 -7.30
CA SER A 20 -5.25 -1.12 -6.77
C SER A 20 -5.24 -0.94 -5.25
N SER A 21 -4.48 -1.76 -4.52
CA SER A 21 -4.40 -1.70 -3.06
C SER A 21 -3.80 -0.38 -2.57
N GLY A 22 -2.71 0.08 -3.22
CA GLY A 22 -2.10 1.38 -2.92
C GLY A 22 -3.03 2.55 -3.22
N GLY A 23 -3.64 2.55 -4.41
CA GLY A 23 -4.55 3.62 -4.85
C GLY A 23 -5.81 3.73 -4.00
N ASN A 24 -6.43 2.60 -3.65
CA ASN A 24 -7.63 2.57 -2.79
C ASN A 24 -7.32 3.06 -1.37
N SER A 25 -6.21 2.60 -0.79
CA SER A 25 -5.80 3.02 0.57
C SER A 25 -5.44 4.51 0.60
N GLY A 26 -4.74 5.01 -0.42
CA GLY A 26 -4.44 6.44 -0.54
C GLY A 26 -5.68 7.31 -0.74
N SER A 27 -6.63 6.87 -1.56
CA SER A 27 -7.91 7.58 -1.77
C SER A 27 -8.76 7.59 -0.50
N GLN A 28 -8.76 6.50 0.26
CA GLN A 28 -9.40 6.41 1.57
C GLN A 28 -8.75 7.39 2.56
N ALA A 29 -7.42 7.37 2.71
CA ALA A 29 -6.69 8.27 3.59
C ALA A 29 -6.95 9.75 3.23
N THR A 30 -6.91 10.08 1.94
CA THR A 30 -7.23 11.42 1.42
C THR A 30 -8.63 11.87 1.87
N SER A 31 -9.63 11.02 1.67
CA SER A 31 -11.03 11.33 2.00
C SER A 31 -11.23 11.53 3.51
N LEU A 32 -10.60 10.68 4.33
CA LEU A 32 -10.66 10.80 5.80
C LEU A 32 -10.02 12.09 6.29
N VAL A 33 -8.84 12.45 5.77
CA VAL A 33 -8.13 13.68 6.16
C VAL A 33 -8.91 14.92 5.73
N ILE A 34 -9.41 14.97 4.50
CA ILE A 34 -10.25 16.08 4.02
C ILE A 34 -11.49 16.24 4.90
N ARG A 35 -12.18 15.15 5.21
CA ARG A 35 -13.37 15.18 6.07
C ARG A 35 -13.05 15.68 7.48
N ALA A 36 -11.98 15.18 8.09
CA ALA A 36 -11.59 15.59 9.44
C ALA A 36 -11.18 17.08 9.50
N MET A 37 -10.52 17.59 8.44
CA MET A 37 -10.23 19.02 8.30
C MET A 37 -11.52 19.84 8.13
N ALA A 38 -12.46 19.40 7.28
CA ALA A 38 -13.72 20.08 7.05
C ALA A 38 -14.61 20.15 8.31
N LEU A 39 -14.55 19.13 9.18
CA LEU A 39 -15.23 19.09 10.46
C LEU A 39 -14.48 19.85 11.58
N GLY A 40 -13.28 20.38 11.32
CA GLY A 40 -12.45 21.06 12.31
C GLY A 40 -11.83 20.12 13.37
N GLU A 41 -11.94 18.80 13.17
CA GLU A 41 -11.38 17.76 14.05
C GLU A 41 -9.85 17.65 13.91
N LEU A 42 -9.30 18.14 12.80
CA LEU A 42 -7.89 18.04 12.46
C LEU A 42 -7.29 19.42 12.20
N ARG A 43 -6.32 19.83 13.03
CA ARG A 43 -5.59 21.10 12.84
C ARG A 43 -4.26 20.85 12.15
N LEU A 44 -3.74 21.84 11.44
CA LEU A 44 -2.47 21.72 10.70
C LEU A 44 -1.28 21.34 11.58
N ARG A 45 -1.28 21.77 12.85
CA ARG A 45 -0.25 21.39 13.85
C ARG A 45 -0.22 19.89 14.18
N ASP A 46 -1.31 19.16 13.90
CA ASP A 46 -1.45 17.74 14.21
C ASP A 46 -0.92 16.84 13.08
N TRP A 47 -0.29 17.41 12.04
CA TRP A 47 0.20 16.68 10.86
C TRP A 47 1.07 15.47 11.21
N PHE A 48 1.96 15.59 12.20
CA PHE A 48 2.82 14.49 12.64
C PHE A 48 2.02 13.34 13.29
N ARG A 49 0.93 13.66 14.00
CA ARG A 49 0.01 12.66 14.56
C ARG A 49 -0.73 11.91 13.46
N VAL A 50 -1.09 12.59 12.37
CA VAL A 50 -1.71 11.98 11.19
C VAL A 50 -0.75 10.99 10.54
N ILE A 51 0.49 11.40 10.25
CA ILE A 51 1.50 10.52 9.65
C ILE A 51 1.66 9.24 10.47
N ARG A 52 1.80 9.35 11.80
CA ARG A 52 1.97 8.16 12.66
C ARG A 52 0.76 7.22 12.62
N ARG A 53 -0.45 7.77 12.64
CA ARG A 53 -1.69 7.00 12.55
C ARG A 53 -1.80 6.28 11.19
N GLU A 54 -1.59 7.01 10.11
CA GLU A 54 -1.74 6.50 8.75
C GLU A 54 -0.62 5.55 8.35
N PHE A 55 0.60 5.76 8.86
CA PHE A 55 1.69 4.79 8.75
C PHE A 55 1.31 3.45 9.40
N GLY A 56 0.75 3.49 10.61
CA GLY A 56 0.26 2.29 11.30
C GLY A 56 -0.87 1.59 10.55
N ALA A 57 -1.84 2.35 10.03
CA ALA A 57 -2.92 1.82 9.21
C ALA A 57 -2.40 1.16 7.92
N GLY A 58 -1.46 1.82 7.23
CA GLY A 58 -0.82 1.32 6.02
C GLY A 58 -0.02 0.04 6.26
N LEU A 59 0.76 -0.01 7.35
CA LEU A 59 1.49 -1.23 7.74
C LEU A 59 0.53 -2.38 8.07
N ALA A 60 -0.54 -2.11 8.81
CA ALA A 60 -1.51 -3.14 9.17
C ALA A 60 -2.21 -3.70 7.93
N LEU A 61 -2.76 -2.84 7.08
CA LEU A 61 -3.46 -3.25 5.86
C LEU A 61 -2.50 -3.93 4.87
N GLY A 62 -1.32 -3.36 4.68
CA GLY A 62 -0.27 -3.93 3.83
C GLY A 62 0.18 -5.30 4.31
N SER A 63 0.29 -5.52 5.62
CA SER A 63 0.66 -6.83 6.20
C SER A 63 -0.44 -7.86 6.04
N ILE A 64 -1.71 -7.46 6.20
CA ILE A 64 -2.88 -8.33 5.96
C ILE A 64 -2.89 -8.78 4.49
N LEU A 65 -2.81 -7.82 3.56
CA LEU A 65 -2.81 -8.12 2.13
C LEU A 65 -1.57 -8.92 1.70
N GLY A 66 -0.41 -8.58 2.23
CA GLY A 66 0.84 -9.31 1.99
C GLY A 66 0.77 -10.76 2.47
N THR A 67 0.18 -11.00 3.65
CA THR A 67 -0.02 -12.35 4.18
C THR A 67 -1.00 -13.15 3.33
N ILE A 68 -2.10 -12.53 2.89
CA ILE A 68 -3.08 -13.15 1.98
C ILE A 68 -2.41 -13.49 0.63
N GLY A 69 -1.66 -12.55 0.05
CA GLY A 69 -0.93 -12.75 -1.20
C GLY A 69 0.12 -13.87 -1.12
N PHE A 70 0.91 -13.88 -0.04
CA PHE A 70 1.89 -14.92 0.25
C PHE A 70 1.23 -16.29 0.38
N THR A 71 0.18 -16.39 1.20
CA THR A 71 -0.57 -17.64 1.42
C THR A 71 -1.18 -18.14 0.12
N ARG A 72 -1.74 -17.24 -0.69
CA ARG A 72 -2.28 -17.57 -2.01
C ARG A 72 -1.20 -18.17 -2.91
N ILE A 73 0.00 -17.61 -2.96
CA ILE A 73 1.13 -18.15 -3.76
C ILE A 73 1.54 -19.54 -3.25
N LEU A 74 1.65 -19.72 -1.93
CA LEU A 74 1.98 -21.02 -1.33
C LEU A 74 0.96 -22.10 -1.71
N LEU A 75 -0.34 -21.83 -1.52
CA LEU A 75 -1.39 -22.79 -1.85
C LEU A 75 -1.39 -23.13 -3.34
N TRP A 76 -1.27 -22.13 -4.20
CA TRP A 76 -1.26 -22.34 -5.64
C TRP A 76 -0.05 -23.17 -6.11
N GLN A 77 1.11 -22.98 -5.48
CA GLN A 77 2.27 -23.82 -5.71
C GLN A 77 2.02 -25.28 -5.30
N VAL A 78 1.39 -25.51 -4.15
CA VAL A 78 1.11 -26.87 -3.65
C VAL A 78 0.16 -27.62 -4.58
N PHE A 79 -0.89 -26.96 -5.09
CA PHE A 79 -1.90 -27.61 -5.94
C PHE A 79 -1.51 -27.72 -7.42
N PHE A 80 -0.80 -26.74 -7.97
CA PHE A 80 -0.59 -26.62 -9.42
C PHE A 80 0.88 -26.55 -9.85
N ASN A 81 1.84 -26.55 -8.90
CA ASN A 81 3.28 -26.48 -9.15
C ASN A 81 3.73 -25.35 -10.10
N THR A 82 2.99 -24.24 -10.13
CA THR A 82 3.08 -23.19 -11.15
C THR A 82 4.31 -22.28 -11.01
N TYR A 83 4.85 -22.13 -9.80
CA TYR A 83 5.87 -21.13 -9.45
C TYR A 83 7.30 -21.71 -9.39
N GLY A 84 7.43 -23.04 -9.51
CA GLY A 84 8.71 -23.75 -9.47
C GLY A 84 9.44 -23.61 -8.13
N GLN A 85 10.75 -23.85 -8.11
CA GLN A 85 11.53 -23.93 -6.86
C GLN A 85 11.68 -22.60 -6.08
N HIS A 86 11.38 -21.45 -6.70
CA HIS A 86 11.61 -20.13 -6.10
C HIS A 86 10.32 -19.45 -5.59
N TYR A 87 9.23 -20.21 -5.48
CA TYR A 87 7.92 -19.72 -5.07
C TYR A 87 7.93 -18.95 -3.73
N LEU A 88 8.80 -19.34 -2.79
CA LEU A 88 8.98 -18.63 -1.51
C LEU A 88 9.52 -17.20 -1.70
N LEU A 89 10.53 -17.02 -2.55
CA LEU A 89 11.11 -15.71 -2.84
C LEU A 89 10.11 -14.81 -3.57
N VAL A 90 9.35 -15.38 -4.52
CA VAL A 90 8.27 -14.66 -5.21
C VAL A 90 7.21 -14.22 -4.21
N GLY A 91 6.77 -15.13 -3.33
CA GLY A 91 5.82 -14.83 -2.26
C GLY A 91 6.30 -13.68 -1.37
N LEU A 92 7.52 -13.76 -0.86
CA LEU A 92 8.11 -12.73 0.00
C LEU A 92 8.19 -11.39 -0.72
N THR A 93 8.59 -11.39 -1.99
CA THR A 93 8.69 -10.18 -2.81
C THR A 93 7.33 -9.50 -2.98
N VAL A 94 6.27 -10.27 -3.26
CA VAL A 94 4.90 -9.74 -3.36
C VAL A 94 4.42 -9.21 -2.01
N ALA A 95 4.65 -9.96 -0.93
CA ALA A 95 4.26 -9.56 0.41
C ALA A 95 4.94 -8.26 0.87
N SER A 96 6.25 -8.15 0.70
CA SER A 96 7.00 -6.93 1.05
C SER A 96 6.60 -5.74 0.17
N SER A 97 6.35 -5.98 -1.12
CA SER A 97 5.89 -4.94 -2.04
C SER A 97 4.52 -4.40 -1.65
N LEU A 98 3.59 -5.27 -1.23
CA LEU A 98 2.27 -4.85 -0.74
C LEU A 98 2.35 -4.00 0.51
N ILE A 99 3.19 -4.39 1.48
CA ILE A 99 3.43 -3.59 2.68
C ILE A 99 3.95 -2.21 2.29
N GLY A 100 4.97 -2.15 1.43
CA GLY A 100 5.57 -0.89 0.99
C GLY A 100 4.59 0.01 0.25
N VAL A 101 3.92 -0.51 -0.78
CA VAL A 101 3.03 0.27 -1.66
C VAL A 101 1.77 0.74 -0.94
N VAL A 102 1.17 -0.11 -0.10
CA VAL A 102 -0.02 0.27 0.69
C VAL A 102 0.35 1.33 1.73
N THR A 103 1.47 1.15 2.43
CA THR A 103 1.95 2.15 3.41
C THR A 103 2.25 3.47 2.73
N PHE A 104 2.98 3.44 1.61
CA PHE A 104 3.30 4.64 0.85
C PHE A 104 2.05 5.32 0.29
N GLY A 105 1.12 4.56 -0.29
CA GLY A 105 -0.14 5.09 -0.82
C GLY A 105 -0.98 5.78 0.25
N THR A 106 -1.10 5.16 1.43
CA THR A 106 -1.82 5.71 2.59
C THR A 106 -1.17 7.01 3.07
N LEU A 107 0.16 7.02 3.22
CA LEU A 107 0.91 8.22 3.59
C LEU A 107 0.75 9.34 2.57
N ALA A 108 0.98 9.06 1.28
CA ALA A 108 0.83 10.04 0.21
C ALA A 108 -0.58 10.64 0.19
N GLY A 109 -1.62 9.78 0.30
CA GLY A 109 -3.01 10.23 0.36
C GLY A 109 -3.31 11.12 1.56
N SER A 110 -2.74 10.83 2.73
CA SER A 110 -2.91 11.67 3.91
C SER A 110 -2.16 13.01 3.84
N LEU A 111 -1.00 13.04 3.19
CA LEU A 111 -0.11 14.20 3.15
C LEU A 111 -0.53 15.25 2.14
N LEU A 112 -1.09 14.86 0.99
CA LEU A 112 -1.48 15.81 -0.07
C LEU A 112 -2.49 16.88 0.42
N PRO A 113 -3.58 16.53 1.13
CA PRO A 113 -4.50 17.53 1.67
C PRO A 113 -3.84 18.38 2.76
N THR A 114 -3.04 17.78 3.64
CA THR A 114 -2.37 18.52 4.73
C THR A 114 -1.35 19.52 4.17
N ALA A 115 -0.53 19.11 3.20
CA ALA A 115 0.45 19.98 2.54
C ALA A 115 -0.22 21.14 1.79
N SER A 116 -1.30 20.87 1.05
CA SER A 116 -2.04 21.92 0.34
C SER A 116 -2.70 22.93 1.31
N ALA A 117 -3.17 22.46 2.46
CA ALA A 117 -3.71 23.33 3.50
C ALA A 117 -2.62 24.16 4.22
N ILE A 118 -1.43 23.60 4.46
CA ILE A 118 -0.27 24.34 4.98
C ILE A 118 0.11 25.47 4.01
N LEU A 119 0.27 25.17 2.71
CA LEU A 119 0.66 26.17 1.71
C LEU A 119 -0.34 27.34 1.61
N ARG A 120 -1.64 27.09 1.76
CA ARG A 120 -2.65 28.15 1.77
C ARG A 120 -2.61 28.99 3.04
N GLY A 121 -2.30 28.39 4.19
CA GLY A 121 -2.19 29.08 5.47
C GLY A 121 -0.93 29.95 5.60
N THR A 122 0.12 29.69 4.81
CA THR A 122 1.34 30.52 4.78
C THR A 122 1.26 31.71 3.83
N LEU A 123 0.21 31.79 3.00
CA LEU A 123 0.01 32.84 2.00
C LEU A 123 -1.03 33.91 2.41
N LEU A 124 -1.56 33.84 3.63
CA LEU A 124 -2.47 34.82 4.26
C LEU A 124 -1.86 35.32 5.57
#